data_AF-A0A2A5FLV9-F1
#
_entry.id   AF-A0A2A5FLV9-F1
#
_cell.length_a   1.000
_cell.length_b   1.000
_cell.length_c   1.000
_cell.angle_alpha   90.00
_cell.angle_beta   90.00
_cell.angle_gamma   90.00
#
_symmetry.space_group_name_H-M   'P 1'
#
loop_
_entity.id
_entity.type
_entity.pdbx_description
1 polymer ?
#
loop_
_entity_poly.entity_id
_entity_poly.type
_entity_poly.pdbx_seq_one_letter_code
_entity_poly.pdbx_strand_id
1 'polypeptide(L)'
;INNFIAGFGIPQIEFLNSTTNALPSVLAPAVWAGLGFQIIIFMAGLRAIPQTYYEAARIDGVSSWTVLFEITIPLLKQTIVFLVVFSSIGFLRIFDHVFNMTTLDPGGPLNSTKPLVLMIYDTAFNGFDMGYAAAQTVVLFTILLVVSLVQLWLMRDRT
;
A
#
# COMPACT_ATOMS: atom_id res chain seq x y z
N ILE A 1 16.69 0.10 -17.65
CA ILE A 1 15.37 0.55 -18.15
C ILE A 1 15.53 1.65 -19.20
N ASN A 2 16.13 2.81 -18.89
CA ASN A 2 16.30 3.91 -19.86
C ASN A 2 16.99 3.53 -21.18
N ASN A 3 18.04 2.69 -21.14
CA ASN A 3 18.72 2.25 -22.37
C ASN A 3 17.83 1.39 -23.28
N PHE A 4 16.89 0.63 -22.71
CA PHE A 4 15.93 -0.17 -23.49
C PHE A 4 14.87 0.74 -24.12
N ILE A 5 14.32 1.67 -23.33
CA ILE A 5 13.30 2.65 -23.77
C ILE A 5 13.85 3.56 -24.88
N ALA A 6 15.08 4.04 -24.73
CA ALA A 6 15.75 4.86 -25.74
C ALA A 6 15.96 4.11 -27.08
N GLY A 7 16.13 2.78 -27.03
CA GLY A 7 16.19 1.93 -28.22
C GLY A 7 14.91 1.91 -29.06
N PHE A 8 13.77 2.27 -28.47
CA PHE A 8 12.48 2.42 -29.15
C PHE A 8 12.15 3.88 -29.50
N GLY A 9 13.10 4.81 -29.37
CA GLY A 9 12.90 6.23 -29.67
C GLY A 9 12.09 7.01 -28.64
N ILE A 10 11.80 6.40 -27.48
CA ILE A 10 11.10 7.06 -26.38
C ILE A 10 12.13 7.86 -25.54
N PRO A 11 11.84 9.13 -25.19
CA PRO A 11 12.71 9.92 -24.32
C PRO A 11 12.99 9.23 -22.99
N GLN A 12 14.20 9.40 -22.46
CA GLN A 12 14.57 8.81 -21.17
C GLN A 12 13.69 9.37 -20.05
N ILE A 13 13.26 8.49 -19.16
CA ILE A 13 12.41 8.86 -18.03
C ILE A 13 13.30 9.09 -16.81
N GLU A 14 13.12 10.24 -16.19
CA GLU A 14 13.76 10.58 -14.92
C GLU A 14 13.00 9.92 -13.77
N PHE A 15 13.19 8.62 -13.59
CA PHE A 15 12.44 7.82 -12.62
C PHE A 15 12.54 8.35 -11.19
N LEU A 16 13.74 8.74 -10.74
CA LEU A 16 13.98 9.19 -9.36
C LEU A 16 14.32 10.68 -9.25
N ASN A 17 14.60 11.35 -10.37
CA ASN A 17 15.06 12.74 -10.39
C ASN A 17 13.94 13.74 -10.77
N SER A 18 12.70 13.27 -10.93
CA SER A 18 11.54 14.10 -11.23
C SER A 18 10.53 14.05 -10.09
N THR A 19 10.00 15.21 -9.69
CA THR A 19 8.95 15.33 -8.66
C THR A 19 7.66 14.58 -9.03
N THR A 20 7.42 14.33 -10.31
CA THR A 20 6.22 13.64 -10.80
C THR A 20 6.43 12.12 -10.85
N ASN A 21 7.63 11.67 -11.25
CA ASN A 21 7.89 10.25 -11.49
C ASN A 21 8.52 9.54 -10.29
N ALA A 22 9.14 10.27 -9.35
CA ALA A 22 9.83 9.69 -8.20
C ALA A 22 8.88 8.88 -7.31
N LEU A 23 7.72 9.43 -6.96
CA LEU A 23 6.77 8.75 -6.08
C LEU A 23 6.25 7.43 -6.68
N PRO A 24 5.73 7.38 -7.93
CA PRO A 24 5.39 6.13 -8.60
C PRO A 24 6.56 5.14 -8.69
N SER A 25 7.77 5.64 -8.97
CA SER A 25 8.96 4.80 -9.13
C SER A 25 9.38 4.13 -7.83
N VAL A 26 9.17 4.77 -6.68
CA VAL A 26 9.41 4.18 -5.35
C VAL A 26 8.27 3.27 -4.91
N LEU A 27 7.02 3.66 -5.19
CA LEU A 27 5.85 2.86 -4.79
C LEU A 27 5.72 1.56 -5.58
N ALA A 28 6.11 1.52 -6.86
CA ALA A 28 5.96 0.32 -7.67
C ALA A 28 6.75 -0.90 -7.11
N PRO A 29 8.04 -0.80 -6.75
CA PRO A 29 8.74 -1.87 -6.05
C PRO A 29 8.18 -2.17 -4.66
N ALA A 30 7.70 -1.16 -3.93
CA ALA A 30 7.08 -1.37 -2.62
C ALA A 30 5.79 -2.19 -2.68
N VAL A 31 4.93 -1.88 -3.65
CA VAL A 31 3.75 -2.67 -3.97
C VAL A 31 4.18 -4.08 -4.34
N TRP A 32 5.12 -4.22 -5.28
CA TRP A 32 5.62 -5.52 -5.72
C TRP A 32 6.12 -6.40 -4.57
N ALA A 33 6.92 -5.86 -3.67
CA ALA A 33 7.43 -6.57 -2.50
C ALA A 33 6.31 -7.03 -1.56
N GLY A 34 5.25 -6.22 -1.40
CA GLY A 34 4.10 -6.55 -0.56
C GLY A 34 3.10 -7.54 -1.18
N LEU A 35 3.05 -7.66 -2.51
CA LEU A 35 2.05 -8.46 -3.22
C LEU A 35 2.06 -9.93 -2.82
N GLY A 36 3.24 -10.52 -2.57
CA GLY A 36 3.33 -11.95 -2.21
C GLY A 36 2.53 -12.30 -0.96
N PHE A 37 2.66 -11.50 0.10
CA PHE A 37 1.90 -11.68 1.34
C PHE A 37 0.40 -11.48 1.11
N GLN A 38 0.02 -10.43 0.38
CA GLN A 38 -1.37 -10.11 0.10
C GLN A 38 -2.07 -11.24 -0.68
N ILE A 39 -1.40 -11.80 -1.70
CA ILE A 39 -1.94 -12.91 -2.51
C ILE A 39 -2.21 -14.14 -1.64
N ILE A 40 -1.29 -14.49 -0.73
CA ILE A 40 -1.46 -15.66 0.15
C ILE A 40 -2.71 -15.50 1.02
N ILE A 41 -2.87 -14.33 1.65
CA ILE A 41 -4.03 -14.04 2.50
C ILE A 41 -5.32 -14.00 1.68
N PHE A 42 -5.29 -13.41 0.47
CA PHE A 42 -6.44 -13.35 -0.41
C PHE A 42 -6.87 -14.76 -0.88
N MET A 43 -5.91 -15.63 -1.24
CA MET A 43 -6.19 -17.03 -1.57
C MET A 43 -6.75 -17.81 -0.39
N ALA A 44 -6.26 -17.57 0.83
CA ALA A 44 -6.83 -18.18 2.03
C ALA A 44 -8.29 -17.75 2.22
N GLY A 45 -8.60 -16.47 2.04
CA GLY A 45 -9.97 -15.95 2.07
C GLY A 45 -10.86 -16.60 1.00
N LEU A 46 -10.36 -16.75 -0.24
CA LEU A 46 -11.11 -17.40 -1.31
C LEU A 46 -11.41 -18.87 -1.00
N ARG A 47 -10.44 -19.60 -0.44
CA ARG A 47 -10.60 -21.01 -0.06
C ARG A 47 -11.57 -21.21 1.11
N ALA A 48 -11.76 -20.19 1.94
CA ALA A 48 -12.72 -20.24 3.05
C ALA A 48 -14.18 -20.16 2.58
N ILE A 49 -14.44 -19.72 1.34
CA ILE A 49 -15.79 -19.64 0.78
C ILE A 49 -16.30 -21.06 0.44
N PRO A 50 -17.42 -21.51 1.04
CA PRO A 50 -18.00 -22.82 0.72
C PRO A 50 -18.35 -22.96 -0.76
N GLN A 51 -18.00 -24.10 -1.36
CA GLN A 51 -18.28 -24.39 -2.78
C GLN A 51 -19.78 -24.39 -3.11
N THR A 52 -20.64 -24.65 -2.11
CA THR A 52 -22.09 -24.67 -2.25
C THR A 52 -22.67 -23.37 -2.80
N TYR A 53 -22.09 -22.21 -2.48
CA TYR A 53 -22.53 -20.93 -3.05
C TYR A 53 -22.29 -20.85 -4.56
N TYR A 54 -21.16 -21.38 -5.04
CA TYR A 54 -20.83 -21.40 -6.46
C TYR A 54 -21.64 -22.45 -7.22
N GLU A 55 -21.91 -23.60 -6.61
CA GLU A 55 -22.77 -24.64 -7.18
C GLU A 55 -24.21 -24.16 -7.33
N ALA A 56 -24.75 -23.49 -6.31
CA ALA A 56 -26.07 -22.88 -6.35
C ALA A 56 -26.17 -21.83 -7.48
N ALA A 57 -25.20 -20.91 -7.57
CA ALA A 57 -25.18 -19.91 -8.64
C ALA A 57 -25.11 -20.54 -10.05
N ARG A 58 -24.45 -21.69 -10.20
CA ARG A 58 -24.41 -22.44 -11.46
C ARG A 58 -25.75 -23.10 -11.79
N ILE A 59 -26.45 -23.62 -10.79
CA ILE A 59 -27.80 -24.19 -10.94
C ILE A 59 -28.78 -23.09 -11.36
N ASP A 60 -28.67 -21.92 -10.74
CA ASP A 60 -29.50 -20.75 -11.02
C ASP A 60 -29.12 -20.03 -12.35
N GLY A 61 -28.11 -20.52 -13.08
CA GLY A 61 -27.72 -20.00 -14.38
C GLY A 61 -27.15 -18.57 -14.34
N VAL A 62 -26.63 -18.14 -13.18
CA VAL A 62 -26.20 -16.77 -12.93
C VAL A 62 -24.85 -16.49 -13.60
N SER A 63 -24.67 -15.29 -14.14
CA SER A 63 -23.42 -14.87 -14.81
C SER A 63 -22.22 -14.79 -13.86
N SER A 64 -21.01 -15.01 -14.38
CA SER A 64 -19.76 -14.92 -13.58
C SER A 64 -19.54 -13.54 -12.96
N TRP A 65 -20.04 -12.47 -13.58
CA TRP A 65 -19.96 -11.11 -13.04
C TRP A 65 -20.82 -10.94 -11.80
N THR A 66 -22.04 -11.48 -11.84
CA THR A 66 -22.93 -11.50 -10.68
C THR A 66 -22.33 -12.34 -9.56
N VAL A 67 -21.77 -13.51 -9.85
CA VAL A 67 -21.06 -14.33 -8.86
C VAL A 67 -19.92 -13.56 -8.21
N LEU A 68 -19.11 -12.82 -8.99
CA LEU A 68 -18.01 -12.03 -8.45
C LEU A 68 -18.50 -10.93 -7.50
N PHE A 69 -19.47 -10.12 -7.92
CA PHE A 69 -19.89 -8.93 -7.17
C PHE A 69 -20.90 -9.21 -6.06
N GLU A 70 -21.74 -10.24 -6.19
CA GLU A 70 -22.80 -10.54 -5.22
C GLU A 70 -22.45 -11.70 -4.29
N ILE A 71 -21.51 -12.58 -4.66
CA ILE A 71 -21.10 -13.72 -3.83
C ILE A 71 -19.66 -13.56 -3.37
N THR A 72 -18.70 -13.56 -4.29
CA THR A 72 -17.27 -13.61 -3.94
C THR A 72 -16.80 -12.37 -3.19
N ILE A 73 -17.03 -11.16 -3.71
CA ILE A 73 -16.56 -9.91 -3.07
C ILE A 73 -17.22 -9.70 -1.70
N PRO A 74 -18.55 -9.86 -1.53
CA PRO A 74 -19.19 -9.73 -0.22
C PRO A 74 -18.68 -10.73 0.80
N LEU A 75 -18.49 -12.01 0.42
CA LEU A 75 -17.95 -13.02 1.32
C LEU A 75 -16.46 -12.82 1.63
N LEU A 76 -15.70 -12.20 0.72
CA LEU A 76 -14.32 -11.80 0.94
C LEU A 76 -14.17 -10.51 1.73
N LYS A 77 -15.25 -9.78 2.03
CA LYS A 77 -15.19 -8.44 2.62
C LYS A 77 -14.25 -8.38 3.84
N GLN A 78 -14.35 -9.32 4.76
CA GLN A 78 -13.50 -9.35 5.96
C GLN A 78 -12.00 -9.44 5.61
N THR A 79 -11.65 -10.29 4.64
CA THR A 79 -10.28 -10.44 4.14
C THR A 79 -9.79 -9.17 3.45
N ILE A 80 -10.64 -8.55 2.62
CA ILE A 80 -10.32 -7.30 1.91
C ILE A 80 -10.08 -6.17 2.92
N VAL A 81 -10.96 -6.03 3.91
CA VAL A 81 -10.86 -5.03 4.98
C VAL A 81 -9.55 -5.18 5.74
N PHE A 82 -9.22 -6.40 6.16
CA PHE A 82 -7.95 -6.68 6.82
C PHE A 82 -6.74 -6.27 5.96
N LEU A 83 -6.72 -6.66 4.69
CA LEU A 83 -5.64 -6.33 3.76
C LEU A 83 -5.52 -4.83 3.51
N VAL A 84 -6.63 -4.12 3.36
CA VAL A 84 -6.63 -2.67 3.15
C VAL A 84 -6.08 -1.94 4.37
N VAL A 85 -6.53 -2.30 5.58
CA VAL A 85 -6.04 -1.68 6.82
C VAL A 85 -4.55 -1.94 6.99
N PHE A 86 -4.12 -3.20 6.88
CA PHE A 86 -2.74 -3.58 7.10
C PHE A 86 -1.79 -2.97 6.07
N SER A 87 -2.18 -2.97 4.79
CA SER A 87 -1.39 -2.34 3.72
C SER A 87 -1.33 -0.82 3.87
N SER A 88 -2.42 -0.17 4.27
CA SER A 88 -2.46 1.28 4.51
C SER A 88 -1.48 1.69 5.60
N ILE A 89 -1.46 0.96 6.73
CA ILE A 89 -0.49 1.18 7.81
C ILE A 89 0.94 0.99 7.29
N GLY A 90 1.18 -0.05 6.47
CA GLY A 90 2.48 -0.31 5.87
C GLY A 90 2.96 0.83 4.96
N PHE A 91 2.10 1.33 4.08
CA PHE A 91 2.44 2.46 3.19
C PHE A 91 2.62 3.78 3.93
N LEU A 92 1.82 4.07 4.95
CA LEU A 92 1.99 5.26 5.78
C LEU A 92 3.31 5.24 6.58
N ARG A 93 3.84 4.05 6.84
CA ARG A 93 5.12 3.82 7.52
C ARG A 93 6.27 3.48 6.57
N ILE A 94 6.07 3.64 5.25
CA ILE A 94 7.11 3.29 4.27
C ILE A 94 8.39 4.08 4.59
N PHE A 95 9.52 3.38 4.70
CA PHE A 95 10.81 4.00 5.01
C PHE A 95 11.89 3.35 4.16
N ASP A 96 12.11 2.05 4.33
CA ASP A 96 13.23 1.33 3.69
C ASP A 96 13.27 1.52 2.18
N HIS A 97 12.12 1.49 1.51
CA HIS A 97 12.05 1.64 0.05
C HIS A 97 12.40 3.06 -0.38
N VAL A 98 11.88 4.07 0.31
CA VAL A 98 12.20 5.47 0.01
C VAL A 98 13.69 5.70 0.27
N PHE A 99 14.16 5.40 1.49
CA PHE A 99 15.53 5.65 1.91
C PHE A 99 16.56 4.95 1.01
N ASN A 100 16.35 3.68 0.66
CA ASN A 100 17.29 2.91 -0.16
C ASN A 100 17.25 3.29 -1.64
N MET A 101 16.10 3.73 -2.18
CA MET A 101 15.99 4.08 -3.60
C MET A 101 16.40 5.53 -3.86
N THR A 102 16.22 6.43 -2.90
CA THR A 102 16.57 7.85 -3.02
C THR A 102 17.82 8.18 -2.20
N THR A 103 18.87 7.34 -2.27
CA THR A 103 20.08 7.49 -1.43
C THR A 103 20.83 8.80 -1.66
N LEU A 104 20.78 9.35 -2.88
CA LEU A 104 21.42 10.61 -3.26
C LEU A 104 20.66 11.85 -2.74
N ASP A 105 19.35 11.72 -2.53
CA ASP A 105 18.45 12.77 -2.03
C ASP A 105 17.28 12.12 -1.27
N PRO A 106 17.43 11.81 0.04
CA PRO A 106 16.44 11.04 0.79
C PRO A 106 15.04 11.66 0.79
N GLY A 107 14.08 10.97 0.15
CA GLY A 107 12.72 11.48 -0.03
C GLY A 107 12.56 12.51 -1.14
N GLY A 108 13.60 12.74 -1.94
CA GLY A 108 13.63 13.70 -3.02
C GLY A 108 12.95 13.23 -4.32
N PRO A 109 12.98 14.10 -5.36
CA PRO A 109 13.42 15.50 -5.32
C PRO A 109 12.41 16.40 -4.61
N LEU A 110 12.86 17.50 -3.99
CA LEU A 110 12.00 18.48 -3.29
C LEU A 110 11.05 17.85 -2.25
N ASN A 111 11.53 16.84 -1.52
CA ASN A 111 10.73 16.05 -0.57
C ASN A 111 9.49 15.36 -1.18
N SER A 112 9.39 15.23 -2.51
CA SER A 112 8.22 14.68 -3.21
C SER A 112 7.92 13.22 -2.87
N THR A 113 8.89 12.48 -2.34
CA THR A 113 8.73 11.10 -1.89
C THR A 113 8.93 10.93 -0.39
N LYS A 114 9.10 12.02 0.38
CA LYS A 114 9.50 11.98 1.79
C LYS A 114 8.35 11.58 2.71
N PRO A 115 8.38 10.38 3.33
CA PRO A 115 7.40 9.97 4.31
C PRO A 115 7.68 10.62 5.68
N LEU A 116 6.65 10.69 6.53
CA LEU A 116 6.78 11.15 7.92
C LEU A 116 7.87 10.38 8.69
N VAL A 117 8.00 9.08 8.45
CA VAL A 117 9.03 8.24 9.09
C VAL A 117 10.44 8.69 8.72
N LEU A 118 10.67 9.09 7.47
CA LEU A 118 11.98 9.59 7.04
C LEU A 118 12.27 10.96 7.67
N MET A 119 11.26 11.80 7.83
CA MET A 119 11.40 13.08 8.55
C MET A 119 11.73 12.87 10.04
N ILE A 120 11.14 11.87 10.69
CA ILE A 120 11.49 11.46 12.07
C ILE A 120 12.93 10.98 12.14
N TYR A 121 13.34 10.13 11.19
CA TYR A 121 14.71 9.62 11.10
C TYR A 121 15.72 10.77 10.97
N ASP A 122 15.50 11.70 10.05
CA ASP A 122 16.36 12.87 9.86
C ASP A 122 16.44 13.71 11.14
N THR A 123 15.31 13.97 11.79
CA THR A 123 15.27 14.76 13.03
C THR A 123 16.08 14.10 14.14
N ALA A 124 15.94 12.79 14.32
CA ALA A 124 16.61 12.03 15.38
C ALA A 124 18.12 11.85 15.13
N PHE A 125 18.50 11.48 13.90
CA PHE A 125 19.84 10.99 13.61
C PHE A 125 20.72 11.96 12.83
N ASN A 126 20.14 12.87 12.03
CA ASN A 126 20.88 13.92 11.34
C ASN A 126 20.82 15.24 12.13
N GLY A 127 19.66 15.57 12.70
CA GLY A 127 19.44 16.77 13.53
C GLY A 127 19.81 16.60 15.00
N PHE A 128 19.97 15.38 15.49
CA PHE A 128 20.22 15.03 16.90
C PHE A 128 19.18 15.57 17.89
N ASP A 129 17.96 15.90 17.43
CA ASP A 129 16.87 16.38 18.27
C ASP A 129 15.92 15.22 18.62
N MET A 130 16.34 14.44 19.61
CA MET A 130 15.60 13.26 20.05
C MET A 130 14.23 13.62 20.66
N GLY A 131 14.13 14.79 21.31
CA GLY A 131 12.88 15.26 21.91
C GLY A 131 11.84 15.60 20.86
N TYR A 132 12.24 16.32 19.81
CA TYR A 132 11.36 16.65 18.71
C TYR A 132 11.01 15.42 17.86
N ALA A 133 11.96 14.51 17.62
CA ALA A 133 11.68 13.25 16.92
C ALA A 133 10.69 12.34 17.70
N ALA A 134 10.78 12.31 19.02
CA ALA A 134 9.81 11.59 19.85
C ALA A 134 8.40 12.20 19.73
N ALA A 135 8.29 13.54 19.72
CA ALA A 135 7.01 14.22 19.51
C ALA A 135 6.42 13.91 18.13
N GLN A 136 7.23 13.96 17.07
CA GLN A 136 6.81 13.58 15.72
C GLN A 136 6.34 12.11 15.64
N THR A 137 6.99 11.21 16.38
CA THR A 137 6.59 9.79 16.46
C THR A 137 5.21 9.63 17.10
N VAL A 138 4.91 10.39 18.17
CA VAL A 138 3.57 10.39 18.79
C VAL A 138 2.50 10.92 17.84
N VAL A 139 2.82 11.96 17.06
CA VAL A 139 1.93 12.48 16.01
C VAL A 139 1.67 11.43 14.95
N LEU A 140 2.71 10.78 14.43
CA LEU A 140 2.57 9.69 13.45
C LEU A 140 1.71 8.55 14.01
N PHE A 141 1.97 8.12 15.25
CA PHE A 141 1.16 7.10 15.91
C PHE A 141 -0.32 7.50 15.99
N THR A 142 -0.59 8.76 16.34
CA THR A 142 -1.97 9.29 16.42
C THR A 142 -2.64 9.26 15.05
N ILE A 143 -1.95 9.67 13.99
CA ILE A 143 -2.46 9.61 12.61
C ILE A 143 -2.79 8.16 12.23
N LEU A 144 -1.87 7.23 12.49
CA LEU A 144 -2.08 5.80 12.19
C LEU A 144 -3.27 5.23 12.95
N LEU A 145 -3.43 5.59 14.23
CA LEU A 145 -4.54 5.16 15.06
C LEU A 145 -5.87 5.70 14.52
N VAL A 146 -5.94 7.00 14.19
CA VAL A 146 -7.15 7.62 13.63
C VAL A 146 -7.52 6.97 12.30
N VAL A 147 -6.56 6.82 11.38
CA VAL A 147 -6.80 6.18 10.08
C VAL A 147 -7.29 4.75 10.27
N SER A 148 -6.64 3.97 11.13
CA SER A 148 -7.02 2.57 11.39
C SER A 148 -8.43 2.47 11.99
N LEU A 149 -8.77 3.33 12.97
CA LEU A 149 -10.11 3.36 13.57
C LEU A 149 -11.18 3.78 12.56
N VAL A 150 -10.91 4.78 11.71
CA VAL A 150 -11.83 5.21 10.66
C VAL A 150 -12.04 4.11 9.63
N GLN A 151 -10.97 3.42 9.20
CA GLN A 151 -11.08 2.29 8.29
C GLN A 151 -11.91 1.16 8.89
N LEU A 152 -11.63 0.77 10.14
CA LEU A 152 -12.41 -0.26 10.84
C LEU A 152 -13.86 0.15 11.03
N TRP A 153 -14.14 1.41 11.35
CA TRP A 153 -15.51 1.91 11.54
C TRP A 153 -16.31 1.94 10.22
N LEU A 154 -15.71 2.45 9.14
CA LEU A 154 -16.34 2.46 7.81
C LEU A 154 -16.60 1.05 7.27
N MET A 155 -15.71 0.12 7.61
CA MET A 155 -15.72 -1.24 7.10
C MET A 155 -16.49 -2.23 7.99
N ARG A 156 -16.87 -1.83 9.21
CA ARG A 156 -17.72 -2.64 10.09
C ARG A 156 -19.10 -2.82 9.47
N ASP A 157 -19.48 -4.06 9.20
CA ASP A 157 -20.81 -4.40 8.72
C ASP A 157 -21.88 -3.86 9.67
N ARG A 158 -22.79 -3.05 9.13
CA ARG A 158 -24.09 -2.73 9.76
C ARG A 158 -25.03 -3.89 9.42
N THR A 159 -24.88 -5.01 10.11
CA THR A 159 -25.97 -5.99 10.24
C THR A 159 -26.89 -5.55 11.35
#